data_AF-A0AAX3NLE2-F1
#
_entry.id   AF-A0AAX3NLE2-F1
#
_cell.length_a   1.000
_cell.length_b   1.000
_cell.length_c   1.000
_cell.angle_alpha   90.00
_cell.angle_beta   90.00
_cell.angle_gamma   90.00
#
_symmetry.space_group_name_H-M   'P 1'
#
loop_
_entity.id
_entity.type
_entity.pdbx_description
1 polymer ?
#
loop_
_entity_poly.entity_id
_entity_poly.type
_entity_poly.pdbx_seq_one_letter_code
_entity_poly.pdbx_strand_id
1 'polypeptide(L)'
;MFGDLFAPSLNYPPISVHRFSEEALKAGVETHEVDGVSINVYCPEKTLADCFKFRNKIGMDIVLEGQKFYKARKEVNLAELIKYAKNCRVEKIMRPYLEAMSWT
;
A
#
# COMPACT_ATOMS: atom_id res chain seq x y z
N MET A 1 21.43 -21.39 3.39
CA MET A 1 20.33 -21.93 4.21
C MET A 1 19.95 -20.86 5.23
N PHE A 2 18.88 -20.09 4.98
CA PHE A 2 18.27 -19.20 5.98
C PHE A 2 16.78 -19.52 5.97
N GLY A 3 16.44 -20.62 6.65
CA GLY A 3 15.06 -21.06 6.82
C GLY A 3 14.31 -20.07 7.72
N ASP A 4 13.06 -19.81 7.33
CA ASP A 4 11.94 -19.48 8.21
C ASP A 4 12.16 -18.35 9.21
N LEU A 5 12.20 -17.13 8.67
CA LEU A 5 11.80 -15.92 9.38
C LEU A 5 10.34 -16.09 9.87
N PHE A 6 10.11 -16.48 11.12
CA PHE A 6 8.78 -16.78 11.65
C PHE A 6 7.80 -15.59 11.51
N ALA A 7 6.62 -15.83 10.94
CA ALA A 7 5.48 -14.96 11.21
C ALA A 7 5.12 -15.12 12.69
N PRO A 8 4.80 -14.02 13.43
CA PRO A 8 4.42 -14.14 14.83
C PRO A 8 3.19 -15.05 14.95
N SER A 9 3.28 -16.10 15.76
CA SER A 9 2.16 -17.00 16.00
C SER A 9 1.18 -16.33 16.96
N LEU A 10 0.20 -15.63 16.41
CA LEU A 10 -0.86 -14.99 17.17
C LEU A 10 -2.18 -15.70 16.89
N ASN A 11 -2.87 -16.17 17.94
CA ASN A 11 -4.19 -16.80 17.79
C ASN A 11 -5.29 -15.77 17.51
N TYR A 12 -5.12 -14.52 17.98
CA TYR A 12 -6.05 -13.42 17.78
C TYR A 12 -5.37 -12.07 18.05
N PRO A 13 -5.67 -11.00 17.29
CA PRO A 13 -6.52 -10.97 16.09
C PRO A 13 -5.91 -11.74 14.90
N PRO A 14 -6.71 -12.10 13.89
CA PRO A 14 -6.18 -12.65 12.65
C PRO A 14 -5.22 -11.65 12.00
N ILE A 15 -4.00 -12.08 11.73
CA ILE A 15 -2.97 -11.23 11.11
C ILE A 15 -2.65 -11.71 9.69
N SER A 16 -2.43 -10.75 8.79
CA SER A 16 -1.88 -11.00 7.46
C SER A 16 -0.48 -10.41 7.39
N VAL A 17 0.52 -11.27 7.24
CA VAL A 17 1.93 -10.84 7.21
C VAL A 17 2.38 -10.60 5.77
N HIS A 18 2.78 -9.36 5.48
CA HIS A 18 3.35 -8.94 4.20
C HIS A 18 4.82 -8.60 4.37
N ARG A 19 5.63 -8.99 3.39
CA ARG A 19 7.08 -8.76 3.41
C ARG A 19 7.48 -7.76 2.34
N PHE A 20 8.39 -6.88 2.72
CA PHE A 20 8.89 -5.80 1.88
C PHE A 20 10.42 -5.75 1.97
N SER A 21 11.06 -5.11 0.98
CA SER A 21 12.43 -4.65 1.17
C SER A 21 12.46 -3.57 2.24
N GLU A 22 13.62 -3.39 2.89
CA GLU A 22 13.77 -2.38 3.96
C GLU A 22 13.36 -0.98 3.51
N GLU A 23 13.78 -0.58 2.31
CA GLU A 23 13.44 0.72 1.71
C GLU A 23 11.92 0.90 1.54
N ALA A 24 11.24 -0.14 1.05
CA ALA A 24 9.79 -0.10 0.84
C ALA A 24 9.00 -0.22 2.15
N LEU A 25 9.59 -0.81 3.20
CA LEU A 25 8.97 -0.94 4.52
C LEU A 25 8.96 0.39 5.28
N LYS A 26 10.05 1.16 5.19
CA LYS A 26 10.20 2.47 5.87
C LYS A 26 9.56 3.63 5.11
N ALA A 27 9.37 3.48 3.79
CA ALA A 27 8.82 4.52 2.96
C ALA A 27 7.33 4.78 3.26
N GLY A 28 6.98 6.06 3.44
CA GLY A 28 5.58 6.50 3.59
C GLY A 28 4.92 5.98 4.87
N VAL A 29 5.68 5.75 5.94
CA VAL A 29 5.12 5.43 7.25
C VAL A 29 4.75 6.73 7.98
N GLU A 30 3.52 6.80 8.44
CA GLU A 30 2.97 7.87 9.26
C GLU A 30 2.61 7.32 10.63
N THR A 31 2.83 8.10 11.69
CA THR A 31 2.41 7.74 13.04
C THR A 31 1.06 8.37 13.33
N HIS A 32 0.10 7.53 13.69
CA HIS A 32 -1.27 7.91 14.03
C HIS A 32 -1.58 7.49 15.46
N GLU A 33 -2.37 8.27 16.18
CA GLU A 33 -2.82 7.92 17.53
C GLU A 33 -4.23 7.35 17.47
N VAL A 34 -4.40 6.12 17.94
CA VAL A 34 -5.70 5.44 17.99
C VAL A 34 -5.89 4.90 19.40
N ASP A 35 -6.99 5.32 20.05
CA ASP A 35 -7.32 4.94 21.44
C ASP A 35 -6.17 5.19 22.44
N GLY A 36 -5.41 6.29 22.25
CA GLY A 36 -4.27 6.66 23.09
C GLY A 36 -2.99 5.87 22.83
N VAL A 37 -2.95 5.05 21.77
CA VAL A 37 -1.78 4.27 21.35
C VAL A 37 -1.26 4.78 20.02
N SER A 38 0.03 5.13 19.96
CA SER A 38 0.71 5.45 18.70
C SER A 38 0.91 4.20 17.84
N ILE A 39 0.28 4.18 16.68
CA ILE A 39 0.43 3.13 15.67
C ILE A 39 1.08 3.70 14.41
N ASN A 40 1.80 2.84 13.69
CA ASN A 40 2.39 3.20 12.39
C ASN A 40 1.48 2.70 11.26
N VAL A 41 1.06 3.61 10.39
CA VAL A 41 0.18 3.37 9.26
C VAL A 41 0.86 3.88 8.00
N TYR A 42 0.66 3.20 6.87
CA TYR A 42 1.18 3.71 5.60
C TYR A 42 0.33 4.87 5.08
N CYS A 43 1.00 5.85 4.48
CA CYS A 43 0.35 6.95 3.80
C CYS A 43 -0.55 6.42 2.66
N PRO A 44 -1.55 7.20 2.22
CA PRO A 44 -2.53 6.75 1.23
C PRO A 44 -1.90 6.33 -0.10
N GLU A 45 -0.90 7.06 -0.56
CA GLU A 45 -0.17 6.81 -1.80
C GLU A 45 0.61 5.48 -1.73
N LYS A 46 1.29 5.25 -0.60
CA LYS A 46 2.03 4.02 -0.36
C LYS A 46 1.07 2.83 -0.27
N THR A 47 -0.03 3.00 0.44
CA THR A 47 -1.08 1.98 0.58
C THR A 47 -1.62 1.58 -0.79
N LEU A 48 -1.94 2.54 -1.66
CA LEU A 48 -2.43 2.24 -3.00
C LEU A 48 -1.38 1.51 -3.84
N ALA A 49 -0.11 1.93 -3.79
CA ALA A 49 0.97 1.21 -4.46
C ALA A 49 1.13 -0.23 -3.97
N ASP A 50 0.98 -0.47 -2.66
CA ASP A 50 1.03 -1.81 -2.08
C ASP A 50 -0.18 -2.67 -2.49
N CYS A 51 -1.36 -2.09 -2.60
CA CYS A 51 -2.54 -2.77 -3.15
C CYS A 51 -2.25 -3.31 -4.56
N PHE A 52 -1.67 -2.50 -5.45
CA PHE A 52 -1.27 -2.97 -6.79
C PHE A 52 -0.19 -4.06 -6.76
N LYS A 53 0.73 -3.98 -5.78
CA LYS A 53 1.77 -4.99 -5.58
C LYS A 53 1.20 -6.35 -5.20
N PHE A 54 0.20 -6.36 -4.31
CA PHE A 54 -0.45 -7.57 -3.82
C PHE A 54 -1.77 -7.89 -4.51
N ARG A 55 -2.09 -7.26 -5.65
CA ARG A 55 -3.34 -7.49 -6.41
C ARG A 55 -3.69 -8.96 -6.65
N ASN A 56 -2.68 -9.83 -6.80
CA ASN A 56 -2.89 -11.28 -7.00
C ASN A 56 -3.35 -12.00 -5.72
N LYS A 57 -3.13 -11.40 -4.54
CA LYS A 57 -3.56 -11.92 -3.23
C LYS A 57 -4.88 -11.29 -2.77
N ILE A 58 -5.04 -9.98 -2.97
CA ILE A 58 -6.21 -9.24 -2.47
C ILE A 58 -7.34 -9.11 -3.49
N GLY A 59 -7.08 -9.33 -4.78
CA GLY A 59 -8.06 -9.12 -5.86
C GLY A 59 -7.91 -7.75 -6.53
N MET A 60 -8.17 -7.69 -7.84
CA MET A 60 -8.06 -6.46 -8.63
C MET A 60 -9.24 -5.50 -8.36
N ASP A 61 -10.42 -6.05 -8.09
CA ASP A 61 -11.62 -5.33 -7.67
C ASP A 61 -11.34 -4.45 -6.44
N ILE A 62 -10.73 -5.01 -5.39
CA ILE A 62 -10.36 -4.25 -4.18
C ILE A 62 -9.37 -3.13 -4.51
N VAL A 63 -8.40 -3.40 -5.38
CA VAL A 63 -7.41 -2.39 -5.80
C VAL A 63 -8.09 -1.23 -6.53
N LEU A 64 -9.04 -1.51 -7.42
CA LEU A 64 -9.79 -0.50 -8.16
C LEU A 64 -10.72 0.30 -7.25
N GLU A 65 -11.33 -0.33 -6.24
CA GLU A 65 -12.10 0.38 -5.20
C GLU A 65 -11.21 1.31 -4.38
N GLY A 66 -10.04 0.82 -3.94
CA GLY A 66 -9.04 1.64 -3.25
C GLY A 66 -8.57 2.82 -4.10
N GLN A 67 -8.38 2.62 -5.41
CA GLN A 67 -8.05 3.69 -6.34
C GLN A 67 -9.16 4.74 -6.47
N LYS A 68 -10.43 4.31 -6.57
CA LYS A 68 -11.59 5.22 -6.59
C LYS A 68 -11.69 6.01 -5.29
N PHE A 69 -11.52 5.35 -4.15
CA PHE A 69 -11.52 5.99 -2.83
C PHE A 69 -10.40 7.02 -2.71
N TYR A 70 -9.21 6.70 -3.20
CA TYR A 70 -8.09 7.63 -3.24
C TYR A 70 -8.40 8.86 -4.11
N LYS A 71 -8.99 8.68 -5.30
CA LYS A 71 -9.41 9.79 -6.18
C LYS A 71 -10.50 10.67 -5.55
N ALA A 72 -11.38 10.10 -4.75
CA ALA A 72 -12.46 10.84 -4.07
C ALA A 72 -11.96 11.73 -2.92
N ARG A 73 -10.69 11.61 -2.50
CA ARG A 73 -10.10 12.46 -1.47
C ARG A 73 -9.92 13.88 -1.99
N LYS A 74 -10.03 14.86 -1.08
CA LYS A 74 -9.81 16.28 -1.39
C LYS A 74 -8.38 16.59 -1.83
N GLU A 75 -7.41 15.83 -1.32
CA GLU A 75 -5.99 16.02 -1.62
C GLU A 75 -5.45 14.75 -2.27
N VAL A 76 -5.13 14.85 -3.56
CA VAL A 76 -4.55 13.77 -4.35
C VAL A 76 -3.16 14.21 -4.80
N ASN A 77 -2.12 13.55 -4.29
CA ASN A 77 -0.75 13.83 -4.69
C ASN A 77 -0.24 12.76 -5.66
N LEU A 78 -0.38 13.03 -6.97
CA LEU A 78 0.07 12.11 -8.01
C LEU A 78 1.59 11.94 -8.05
N ALA A 79 2.35 12.97 -7.67
CA ALA A 79 3.81 12.91 -7.66
C ALA A 79 4.32 11.92 -6.61
N GLU A 80 3.78 12.00 -5.38
CA GLU A 80 4.10 11.02 -4.32
C GLU A 80 3.59 9.62 -4.68
N LEU A 81 2.41 9.49 -5.30
CA LEU A 81 1.92 8.20 -5.77
C LEU A 81 2.88 7.52 -6.76
N ILE A 82 3.37 8.26 -7.75
CA ILE A 82 4.32 7.73 -8.74
C ILE A 82 5.65 7.37 -8.06
N LYS A 83 6.12 8.19 -7.11
CA LYS A 83 7.32 7.92 -6.32
C LYS A 83 7.20 6.61 -5.53
N TYR A 84 6.09 6.39 -4.81
CA TYR A 84 5.88 5.13 -4.09
C TYR A 84 5.64 3.95 -5.03
N ALA A 85 5.00 4.17 -6.20
CA ALA A 85 4.86 3.13 -7.22
C ALA A 85 6.22 2.65 -7.76
N LYS A 86 7.19 3.56 -7.92
CA LYS A 86 8.58 3.24 -8.26
C LYS A 86 9.27 2.44 -7.16
N ASN A 87 9.19 2.93 -5.92
CA ASN A 87 9.78 2.24 -4.75
C ASN A 87 9.22 0.83 -4.57
N CYS A 88 7.92 0.65 -4.83
CA CYS A 88 7.24 -0.64 -4.74
C CYS A 88 7.38 -1.50 -6.02
N ARG A 89 8.02 -0.98 -7.08
CA ARG A 89 8.22 -1.62 -8.40
C ARG A 89 6.92 -1.97 -9.13
N VAL A 90 5.89 -1.15 -8.95
CA VAL A 90 4.55 -1.32 -9.54
C VAL A 90 4.18 -0.23 -10.53
N GLU A 91 5.06 0.74 -10.80
CA GLU A 91 4.80 1.85 -11.73
C GLU A 91 4.22 1.38 -13.08
N LYS A 92 4.83 0.37 -13.72
CA LYS A 92 4.35 -0.15 -15.02
C LYS A 92 2.94 -0.73 -14.95
N ILE A 93 2.58 -1.35 -13.82
CA ILE A 93 1.26 -1.94 -13.60
C ILE A 93 0.26 -0.83 -13.34
N MET A 94 0.63 0.18 -12.57
CA MET A 94 -0.25 1.29 -12.20
C MET A 94 -0.49 2.27 -13.35
N ARG A 95 0.50 2.50 -14.22
CA ARG A 95 0.46 3.47 -15.32
C ARG A 95 -0.86 3.47 -16.11
N PRO A 96 -1.37 2.35 -16.67
CA PRO A 96 -2.63 2.37 -17.42
C PRO A 96 -3.83 2.81 -16.55
N TYR A 97 -3.84 2.46 -15.26
CA TYR A 97 -4.90 2.84 -14.34
C TYR A 97 -4.80 4.32 -13.92
N LEU A 98 -3.58 4.86 -13.81
CA LEU A 98 -3.35 6.28 -13.55
C LEU A 98 -3.75 7.15 -14.75
N GLU A 99 -3.40 6.72 -15.97
CA GLU A 99 -3.76 7.42 -17.21
C GLU A 99 -5.28 7.45 -17.40
N ALA A 100 -5.98 6.37 -17.09
CA ALA A 100 -7.45 6.33 -17.11
C ALA A 100 -8.10 7.32 -16.12
N MET A 101 -7.44 7.65 -14.99
CA MET A 101 -7.96 8.62 -14.03
C MET A 101 -7.88 10.07 -14.52
N SER A 102 -6.87 10.40 -15.33
CA SER A 102 -6.64 11.76 -15.82
C SER A 102 -7.61 12.17 -16.94
N TRP A 103 -8.30 11.22 -17.56
CA TRP A 103 -9.24 11.46 -18.66
C TRP A 103 -10.71 11.58 -18.22
N THR A 104 -11.01 11.53 -16.91
CA THR A 104 -12.37 11.65 -16.36
C THR A 104 -12.41 12.69 -15.25
#